data_AF-A0A538U2C2-F1
#
_entry.id   AF-A0A538U2C2-F1
#
_cell.length_a   1.000
_cell.length_b   1.000
_cell.length_c   1.000
_cell.angle_alpha   90.00
_cell.angle_beta   90.00
_cell.angle_gamma   90.00
#
_symmetry.space_group_name_H-M   'P 1'
#
loop_
_entity.id
_entity.type
_entity.pdbx_description
1 polymer ?
#
loop_
_entity_poly.entity_id
_entity_poly.type
_entity_poly.pdbx_seq_one_letter_code
_entity_poly.pdbx_strand_id
1 'polypeptide(L)'
;MPALARRAVWQRDGGRCTFVSAKGHRCEARDHLEYDHVVPVARGGRATTDNLRLRCRAHNQYAAEREFGDAFMDRKRRAARSAAGEREAEERKKEQAR
;
A
#
# COMPACT_ATOMS: atom_id res chain seq x y z
N MET A 1 7.51 9.93 -3.81
CA MET A 1 7.65 9.43 -5.20
C MET A 1 7.56 10.59 -6.19
N PRO A 2 8.29 10.56 -7.31
CA PRO A 2 8.20 11.59 -8.35
C PRO A 2 6.79 11.70 -8.96
N ALA A 3 6.29 12.92 -9.17
CA ALA A 3 4.96 13.15 -9.71
C ALA A 3 4.78 12.56 -11.12
N LEU A 4 5.81 12.68 -11.97
CA LEU A 4 5.81 12.13 -13.33
C LEU A 4 5.67 10.61 -13.34
N ALA A 5 6.41 9.90 -12.48
CA ALA A 5 6.33 8.46 -12.36
C ALA A 5 4.91 8.01 -11.95
N ARG A 6 4.30 8.69 -10.97
CA ARG A 6 2.91 8.39 -10.56
C ARG A 6 1.92 8.57 -11.71
N ARG A 7 2.00 9.68 -12.44
CA ARG A 7 1.11 9.95 -13.58
C ARG A 7 1.28 8.91 -14.69
N ALA A 8 2.51 8.57 -15.03
CA ALA A 8 2.81 7.56 -16.03
C ALA A 8 2.26 6.18 -15.63
N VAL A 9 2.47 5.76 -14.38
CA VAL A 9 1.93 4.50 -13.85
C VAL A 9 0.40 4.51 -13.87
N TRP A 10 -0.24 5.61 -13.45
CA TRP A 10 -1.69 5.72 -13.47
C TRP A 10 -2.28 5.56 -14.87
N GLN A 11 -1.68 6.23 -15.85
CA GLN A 11 -2.09 6.15 -17.25
C GLN A 11 -1.85 4.74 -17.82
N ARG A 12 -0.67 4.15 -17.59
CA ARG A 12 -0.33 2.79 -18.02
C ARG A 12 -1.29 1.74 -17.45
N ASP A 13 -1.60 1.85 -16.16
CA ASP A 13 -2.43 0.87 -15.47
C ASP A 13 -3.93 1.15 -15.65
N GLY A 14 -4.29 2.29 -16.25
CA GLY A 14 -5.67 2.68 -16.55
C GLY A 14 -6.50 2.95 -15.29
N GLY A 15 -5.86 3.44 -14.21
CA GLY A 15 -6.53 3.67 -12.93
C GLY A 15 -7.24 2.42 -12.38
N ARG A 16 -6.66 1.23 -12.61
CA ARG A 16 -7.24 -0.06 -12.21
C ARG A 16 -6.17 -0.95 -11.62
N CYS A 17 -6.52 -1.69 -10.57
CA CYS A 17 -5.65 -2.70 -9.98
C CYS A 17 -5.04 -3.63 -11.05
N THR A 18 -3.73 -3.86 -10.97
CA THR A 18 -2.98 -4.71 -11.91
C THR A 18 -2.87 -6.16 -11.45
N PHE A 19 -3.48 -6.53 -10.32
CA PHE A 19 -3.49 -7.92 -9.88
C PHE A 19 -4.26 -8.78 -10.88
N VAL A 20 -3.67 -9.91 -11.23
CA VAL A 20 -4.28 -10.96 -12.06
C VAL A 20 -4.30 -12.23 -11.22
N SER A 21 -5.46 -12.85 -11.09
CA SER A 21 -5.60 -14.10 -10.35
C SER A 21 -4.93 -15.26 -11.08
N ALA A 22 -4.75 -16.39 -10.39
CA ALA A 22 -4.22 -17.61 -11.01
C ALA A 22 -5.06 -18.10 -12.21
N LYS A 23 -6.34 -17.70 -12.28
CA LYS A 23 -7.26 -18.01 -13.39
C LYS A 23 -7.23 -16.96 -14.51
N GLY A 24 -6.34 -15.97 -14.44
CA GLY A 24 -6.20 -14.93 -15.47
C GLY A 24 -7.14 -13.72 -15.32
N HIS A 25 -7.97 -13.68 -14.28
CA HIS A 25 -8.89 -12.55 -14.09
C HIS A 25 -8.17 -11.36 -13.45
N ARG A 26 -8.16 -10.22 -14.15
CA ARG A 26 -7.66 -8.96 -13.63
C ARG A 26 -8.67 -8.35 -12.65
N CYS A 27 -8.20 -7.96 -11.46
CA CYS A 27 -9.03 -7.27 -10.47
C CYS A 27 -9.68 -6.01 -11.06
N GLU A 28 -10.98 -5.81 -10.81
CA GLU A 28 -11.77 -4.70 -11.36
C GLU A 28 -11.76 -3.43 -10.52
N ALA A 29 -11.16 -3.48 -9.31
CA ALA A 29 -11.10 -2.33 -8.42
C ALA A 29 -10.41 -1.12 -9.09
N ARG A 30 -11.08 0.04 -8.98
CA ARG A 30 -10.65 1.34 -9.50
C ARG A 30 -10.55 2.42 -8.42
N ASP A 31 -11.00 2.09 -7.21
CA ASP A 31 -10.99 2.92 -6.03
C ASP A 31 -9.93 2.43 -5.04
N HIS A 32 -9.60 3.30 -4.07
CA HIS A 32 -8.66 3.00 -2.99
C HIS A 32 -7.36 2.32 -3.49
N LEU A 33 -6.85 2.84 -4.63
CA LEU A 33 -5.65 2.34 -5.27
C LEU A 33 -4.40 2.90 -4.62
N GLU A 34 -3.41 2.05 -4.47
CA GLU A 34 -2.12 2.30 -3.88
C GLU A 34 -1.03 2.04 -4.92
N TYR A 35 0.04 2.83 -4.86
CA TYR A 35 1.25 2.62 -5.67
C TYR A 35 2.14 1.61 -4.96
N ASP A 36 2.05 0.37 -5.41
CA ASP A 36 2.84 -0.75 -4.92
C ASP A 36 4.20 -0.79 -5.63
N HIS A 37 5.26 -1.11 -4.88
CA HIS A 37 6.58 -1.34 -5.45
C HIS A 37 6.75 -2.84 -5.73
N VAL A 38 6.98 -3.21 -6.99
CA VAL A 38 7.21 -4.61 -7.40
C VAL A 38 8.40 -5.20 -6.65
N VAL A 39 9.53 -4.49 -6.66
CA VAL A 39 10.64 -4.70 -5.73
C VAL A 39 10.44 -3.71 -4.58
N PRO A 40 10.21 -4.17 -3.34
CA PRO A 40 9.99 -3.27 -2.23
C PRO A 40 11.17 -2.36 -1.94
N VAL A 41 10.89 -1.19 -1.37
CA VAL A 41 11.92 -0.25 -0.90
C VAL A 41 12.87 -0.91 0.10
N ALA A 42 12.36 -1.77 0.98
CA ALA A 42 13.18 -2.53 1.95
C ALA A 42 14.22 -3.47 1.31
N ARG A 43 14.07 -3.77 0.01
CA ARG A 43 15.03 -4.54 -0.80
C ARG A 43 15.73 -3.70 -1.87
N GLY A 44 15.75 -2.37 -1.71
CA GLY A 44 16.42 -1.44 -2.64
C GLY A 44 15.56 -1.00 -3.84
N GLY A 45 14.26 -1.31 -3.82
CA GLY A 45 13.33 -0.88 -4.87
C GLY A 45 13.23 0.64 -5.00
N ARG A 46 13.32 1.13 -6.23
CA ARG A 46 13.19 2.57 -6.56
C ARG A 46 11.78 2.91 -7.02
N ALA A 47 11.38 4.17 -6.83
CA ALA A 47 10.09 4.69 -7.28
C ALA A 47 10.13 5.08 -8.78
N THR A 48 10.39 4.12 -9.66
CA THR A 48 10.38 4.29 -11.12
C THR A 48 9.08 3.78 -11.73
N THR A 49 8.75 4.22 -12.94
CA THR A 49 7.54 3.75 -13.65
C THR A 49 7.51 2.22 -13.76
N ASP A 50 8.66 1.58 -13.99
CA ASP A 50 8.75 0.12 -14.16
C ASP A 50 8.62 -0.66 -12.86
N ASN A 51 9.07 -0.09 -11.74
CA ASN A 51 9.00 -0.75 -10.44
C ASN A 51 7.71 -0.43 -9.67
N LEU A 52 6.90 0.50 -10.17
CA LEU A 52 5.62 0.87 -9.56
C LEU A 52 4.45 0.24 -10.31
N ARG A 53 3.39 -0.11 -9.58
CA ARG A 53 2.13 -0.60 -10.15
C ARG A 53 0.95 -0.20 -9.27
N LEU A 54 -0.24 -0.11 -9.85
CA LEU A 54 -1.46 0.10 -9.09
C LEU A 54 -1.97 -1.22 -8.50
N ARG A 55 -2.32 -1.18 -7.21
CA ARG A 55 -3.00 -2.24 -6.48
C ARG A 55 -4.12 -1.65 -5.65
N CYS A 56 -5.27 -2.31 -5.57
CA CYS A 56 -6.21 -1.99 -4.50
C CYS A 56 -5.62 -2.41 -3.15
N ARG A 57 -6.08 -1.80 -2.07
CA ARG A 57 -5.61 -2.10 -0.71
C ARG A 57 -5.49 -3.60 -0.41
N ALA A 58 -6.49 -4.40 -0.77
CA ALA A 58 -6.48 -5.85 -0.54
C ALA A 58 -5.34 -6.56 -1.28
N HIS A 59 -5.14 -6.25 -2.56
CA HIS A 59 -4.07 -6.87 -3.35
C HIS A 59 -2.69 -6.29 -3.05
N ASN A 60 -2.60 -5.06 -2.54
CA ASN A 60 -1.34 -4.52 -2.03
C ASN A 60 -0.92 -5.27 -0.75
N GLN A 61 -1.87 -5.49 0.16
CA GLN A 61 -1.64 -6.25 1.38
C GLN A 61 -1.23 -7.70 1.09
N TYR A 62 -1.92 -8.36 0.15
CA TYR A 62 -1.55 -9.68 -0.32
C TYR A 62 -0.11 -9.72 -0.88
N ALA A 63 0.28 -8.73 -1.70
CA ALA A 63 1.64 -8.65 -2.23
C ALA A 63 2.68 -8.50 -1.12
N ALA A 64 2.40 -7.67 -0.11
CA ALA A 64 3.29 -7.50 1.05
C ALA A 64 3.42 -8.79 1.89
N GLU A 65 2.33 -9.52 2.11
CA GLU A 65 2.34 -10.80 2.82
C GLU A 65 3.14 -11.86 2.07
N ARG A 66 3.00 -11.92 0.75
CA ARG A 66 3.79 -12.82 -0.11
C ARG A 66 5.29 -12.54 -0.05
N GLU A 67 5.67 -11.28 0.12
CA GLU A 67 7.05 -10.82 0.05
C GLU A 67 7.79 -10.85 1.40
N PHE A 68 7.09 -10.45 2.47
CA PHE A 68 7.68 -10.31 3.81
C PHE A 68 7.21 -11.39 4.81
N GLY A 69 6.19 -12.17 4.44
CA GLY A 69 5.57 -13.18 5.32
C GLY A 69 4.47 -12.59 6.20
N ASP A 70 3.43 -13.38 6.42
CA ASP A 70 2.22 -12.95 7.13
C ASP A 70 2.52 -12.55 8.59
N ALA A 71 3.28 -13.36 9.34
CA ALA A 71 3.62 -13.05 10.73
C ALA A 71 4.37 -11.71 10.89
N PHE A 72 5.28 -11.40 9.96
CA PHE A 72 5.98 -10.12 9.96
C PHE A 72 5.01 -8.96 9.70
N MET A 73 4.16 -9.10 8.68
CA MET A 73 3.18 -8.09 8.31
C MET A 73 2.13 -7.89 9.41
N ASP A 74 1.67 -8.95 10.07
CA ASP A 74 0.72 -8.85 11.18
C ASP A 74 1.28 -8.07 12.35
N ARG A 75 2.52 -8.35 12.74
CA ARG A 75 3.22 -7.59 13.79
C ARG A 75 3.30 -6.10 13.44
N LYS A 76 3.63 -5.76 12.18
CA LYS A 76 3.67 -4.37 11.73
C LYS A 76 2.29 -3.70 11.76
N ARG A 77 1.23 -4.41 11.35
CA ARG A 77 -0.15 -3.90 11.42
C ARG A 77 -0.59 -3.65 12.86
N ARG A 78 -0.31 -4.56 13.78
CA ARG A 78 -0.63 -4.38 15.21
C ARG A 78 0.08 -3.16 15.78
N ALA A 79 1.38 -3.04 15.55
CA ALA A 79 2.16 -1.89 16.00
C ALA A 79 1.60 -0.56 15.46
N ALA A 80 1.21 -0.51 14.18
CA ALA A 80 0.60 0.68 13.59
C ALA A 80 -0.75 1.06 14.23
N ARG A 81 -1.58 0.07 14.57
CA ARG A 81 -2.87 0.30 15.27
C ARG A 81 -2.67 0.82 16.68
N SER A 82 -1.72 0.24 17.44
CA SER A 82 -1.39 0.71 18.79
C SER A 82 -0.92 2.16 18.77
N ALA A 83 0.03 2.50 17.89
CA ALA A 83 0.53 3.87 17.74
C ALA A 83 -0.58 4.87 17.32
N ALA A 84 -1.54 4.43 16.50
CA ALA A 84 -2.69 5.27 16.15
C ALA A 84 -3.60 5.54 17.36
N GLY A 85 -3.90 4.51 18.15
CA GLY A 85 -4.72 4.66 19.36
C GLY A 85 -4.06 5.53 20.43
N GLU A 86 -2.73 5.44 20.58
CA GLU A 86 -1.94 6.30 21.47
C GLU A 86 -2.05 7.78 21.06
N ARG A 87 -1.86 8.09 19.77
CA ARG A 87 -2.00 9.45 19.23
C ARG A 87 -3.40 10.01 19.45
N GLU A 88 -4.42 9.22 19.17
CA GLU A 88 -5.82 9.63 19.34
C GLU A 88 -6.16 9.87 20.82
N ALA A 89 -5.60 9.06 21.75
CA ALA A 89 -5.75 9.29 23.19
C ALA A 89 -5.02 10.57 23.65
N GLU A 90 -3.86 10.87 23.09
CA GLU A 90 -3.12 12.11 23.38
C GLU A 90 -3.87 13.34 22.87
N GLU A 91 -4.41 13.30 21.65
CA GLU A 91 -5.25 14.36 21.08
C GLU A 91 -6.49 14.63 21.94
N ARG A 92 -7.22 13.57 22.34
CA ARG A 92 -8.35 13.69 23.27
C ARG A 92 -7.97 14.34 24.60
N LYS A 93 -6.83 13.97 25.18
CA LYS A 93 -6.34 14.59 26.43
C LYS A 93 -6.02 16.08 26.25
N LYS A 94 -5.42 16.46 25.12
CA LYS A 94 -5.13 17.87 24.80
C LYS A 94 -6.39 18.69 24.60
N GLU A 95 -7.41 18.10 23.97
CA GLU A 95 -8.72 18.74 23.79
C GLU A 95 -9.44 18.94 25.12
N GLN A 96 -9.40 17.94 26.01
CA GLN A 96 -10.00 18.04 27.36
C GLN A 96 -9.27 19.03 28.29
N ALA A 97 -8.02 19.39 27.97
CA ALA A 97 -7.22 20.34 28.74
C ALA A 97 -7.32 21.79 28.22
N ARG A 98 -8.11 22.04 27.17
CA ARG A 98 -8.42 23.37 26.63
C ARG A 98 -9.76 23.88 27.16
#